data_AF-A0A7G9SC39-F1
#
_entry.id   AF-A0A7G9SC39-F1
#
_cell.length_a   1.000
_cell.length_b   1.000
_cell.length_c   1.000
_cell.angle_alpha   90.00
_cell.angle_beta   90.00
_cell.angle_gamma   90.00
#
_symmetry.space_group_name_H-M   'P 1'
#
loop_
_entity.id
_entity.type
_entity.pdbx_description
1 polymer ?
#
loop_
_entity_poly.entity_id
_entity_poly.type
_entity_poly.pdbx_seq_one_letter_code
_entity_poly.pdbx_strand_id
1 'polypeptide(L)'
;MEGLITFWTHALAAALFASLLLWELRRGRPAGTQRYLLSAFGMTAVWAWLSAVAPDALSTDYAETARNLIWVGVLYRLSQWNGADARQRGVLPVYVAVAAVLGMHLLIGALPLLVDTSDPASARAMMSTALLLRITAAAGALVLVHNLYGQSAPSSRGEIRLAMLALALMWGFDLNLYTLAYLDISAADYMWRWRGLALALVAPLFALSAGDGQGWRIKLSRAATFQSISLLAICVYFAGMILFANAVRGIGLNWARAAGIGLLIPVTVAAIALLMNARARAWTRTKVAKHFFEHRYDYRAEWLRFTDTIGAWGPDAPPLGERIVKAFAAILESPGGLLLVTNDSGSLEPAAAWNWRGDAAPARDAPRNEVTAFWNAVAEDGRMIDFEARRGGWATPRERALAVPDALLAEPEAWAGVPLIHERRLIGLVLLSSPPFRQSLDWEDYDLLRTAGRQAASSLSEAHGQQALMNAQRFEDFNRRFAFILHDIKNLVSQLSLLSRNAERHADNPDFRADMVATLKSSVGKMNDLLQRIAPKGGARIAQLRPIELRPSCPRRSPTSAVVTTSN
;
A
#
# COMPACT_ATOMS: atom_id res chain seq x y z
N MET A 1 -31.90 -24.94 -34.90
CA MET A 1 -31.23 -23.63 -34.69
C MET A 1 -30.62 -23.51 -33.30
N GLU A 2 -31.30 -23.94 -32.23
CA GLU A 2 -30.84 -23.73 -30.85
C GLU A 2 -29.54 -24.46 -30.49
N GLY A 3 -29.40 -25.75 -30.85
CA GLY A 3 -28.14 -26.49 -30.63
C GLY A 3 -26.94 -25.93 -31.41
N LEU A 4 -27.18 -25.23 -32.52
CA LEU A 4 -26.13 -24.60 -33.32
C LEU A 4 -25.51 -23.42 -32.58
N ILE A 5 -26.33 -22.64 -31.85
CA ILE A 5 -25.86 -21.51 -31.04
C ILE A 5 -24.96 -22.02 -29.91
N THR A 6 -25.40 -23.05 -29.18
CA THR A 6 -24.61 -23.64 -28.09
C THR A 6 -23.27 -24.16 -28.60
N PHE A 7 -23.24 -24.85 -29.74
CA PHE A 7 -22.01 -25.34 -30.34
C PHE A 7 -21.05 -24.20 -30.68
N TRP A 8 -21.50 -23.20 -31.46
CA TRP A 8 -20.63 -22.12 -31.93
C TRP A 8 -20.12 -21.22 -30.82
N THR A 9 -20.94 -20.92 -29.81
CA THR A 9 -20.52 -20.06 -28.69
C THR A 9 -19.47 -20.74 -27.83
N HIS A 10 -19.61 -22.04 -27.55
CA HIS A 10 -18.64 -22.81 -26.77
C HIS A 10 -17.37 -23.14 -27.60
N ALA A 11 -17.51 -23.41 -28.90
CA ALA A 11 -16.37 -23.58 -29.79
C ALA A 11 -15.53 -22.30 -29.91
N LEU A 12 -16.17 -21.13 -29.99
CA LEU A 12 -15.48 -19.84 -29.96
C LEU A 12 -14.72 -19.64 -28.64
N ALA A 13 -15.35 -19.92 -27.49
CA ALA A 13 -14.67 -19.85 -26.19
C ALA A 13 -13.47 -20.79 -26.12
N ALA A 14 -13.62 -22.04 -26.59
CA ALA A 14 -12.54 -23.01 -26.65
C ALA A 14 -11.36 -22.50 -27.50
N ALA A 15 -11.65 -21.95 -28.69
CA ALA A 15 -10.64 -21.37 -29.58
C ALA A 15 -9.92 -20.17 -28.93
N LEU A 16 -10.64 -19.26 -28.26
CA LEU A 16 -10.05 -18.12 -27.59
C LEU A 16 -9.14 -18.52 -26.42
N PHE A 17 -9.59 -19.43 -25.55
CA PHE A 17 -8.75 -19.92 -24.44
C PHE A 17 -7.57 -20.78 -24.92
N ALA A 18 -7.73 -21.55 -26.00
CA ALA A 18 -6.61 -22.24 -26.64
C ALA A 18 -5.61 -21.25 -27.25
N SER A 19 -6.09 -20.14 -27.84
CA SER A 19 -5.22 -19.08 -28.37
C SER A 19 -4.43 -18.37 -27.24
N LEU A 20 -5.07 -18.10 -26.10
CA LEU A 20 -4.42 -17.56 -24.89
C LEU A 20 -3.34 -18.52 -24.38
N LEU A 21 -3.65 -19.81 -24.30
CA LEU A 21 -2.70 -20.85 -23.89
C LEU A 21 -1.48 -20.87 -24.82
N LEU A 22 -1.69 -20.89 -26.14
CA LEU A 22 -0.62 -20.90 -27.13
C LEU A 22 0.21 -19.62 -27.12
N TRP A 23 -0.43 -18.46 -26.96
CA TRP A 23 0.23 -17.17 -26.88
C TRP A 23 1.13 -17.07 -25.64
N GLU A 24 0.64 -17.54 -24.49
CA GLU A 24 1.39 -17.54 -23.24
C GLU A 24 2.56 -18.55 -23.26
N LEU A 25 2.39 -19.71 -23.93
CA LEU A 25 3.48 -20.66 -24.18
C LEU A 25 4.58 -20.09 -25.09
N ARG A 26 4.22 -19.26 -26.07
CA ARG A 26 5.18 -18.62 -27.00
C ARG A 26 6.02 -17.52 -26.33
N ARG A 27 5.58 -16.98 -25.20
CA ARG A 27 6.26 -15.88 -24.47
C ARG A 27 7.49 -16.31 -23.66
N GLY A 28 7.77 -17.61 -23.52
CA GLY A 28 9.02 -18.13 -22.92
C GLY A 28 8.81 -19.18 -21.83
N ARG A 29 9.90 -19.53 -21.10
CA ARG A 29 9.85 -20.57 -20.06
C ARG A 29 8.95 -20.14 -18.89
N PRO A 30 7.87 -20.89 -18.59
CA PRO A 30 6.92 -20.46 -17.58
C PRO A 30 7.52 -20.54 -16.17
N ALA A 31 7.52 -19.42 -15.46
CA ALA A 31 7.76 -19.38 -14.01
C ALA A 31 6.68 -20.19 -13.26
N GLY A 32 6.90 -20.51 -11.98
CA GLY A 32 6.00 -21.39 -11.20
C GLY A 32 4.51 -21.03 -11.28
N THR A 33 4.14 -19.75 -11.11
CA THR A 33 2.75 -19.27 -11.20
C THR A 33 2.19 -19.31 -12.63
N GLN A 34 3.04 -19.07 -13.63
CA GLN A 34 2.65 -19.08 -15.03
C GLN A 34 2.20 -20.48 -15.47
N ARG A 35 2.78 -21.54 -14.91
CA ARG A 35 2.33 -22.94 -15.16
C ARG A 35 0.90 -23.20 -14.71
N TYR A 36 0.48 -22.63 -13.57
CA TYR A 36 -0.88 -22.78 -13.07
C TYR A 36 -1.91 -22.02 -13.93
N LEU A 37 -1.53 -20.85 -14.46
CA LEU A 37 -2.37 -20.11 -15.41
C LEU A 37 -2.52 -20.86 -16.73
N LEU A 38 -1.44 -21.45 -17.24
CA LEU A 38 -1.48 -22.31 -18.42
C LEU A 38 -2.43 -23.50 -18.19
N SER A 39 -2.37 -24.16 -17.02
CA SER A 39 -3.32 -25.25 -16.72
C SER A 39 -4.77 -24.76 -16.64
N ALA A 40 -5.00 -23.54 -16.15
CA ALA A 40 -6.33 -22.95 -16.06
C ALA A 40 -6.91 -22.64 -17.43
N PHE A 41 -6.13 -22.01 -18.32
CA PHE A 41 -6.55 -21.75 -19.69
C PHE A 41 -6.77 -23.04 -20.48
N GLY A 42 -5.87 -24.02 -20.34
CA GLY A 42 -6.01 -25.33 -20.99
C GLY A 42 -7.27 -26.07 -20.55
N MET A 43 -7.53 -26.17 -19.24
CA MET A 43 -8.74 -26.85 -18.75
C MET A 43 -10.01 -26.09 -19.13
N THR A 44 -9.97 -24.75 -19.15
CA THR A 44 -11.10 -23.93 -19.59
C THR A 44 -11.41 -24.16 -21.08
N ALA A 45 -10.39 -24.31 -21.93
CA ALA A 45 -10.56 -24.66 -23.34
C ALA A 45 -11.10 -26.08 -23.54
N VAL A 46 -10.61 -27.06 -22.77
CA VAL A 46 -11.09 -28.46 -22.81
C VAL A 46 -12.56 -28.52 -22.39
N TRP A 47 -12.92 -27.88 -21.28
CA TRP A 47 -14.30 -27.81 -20.82
C TRP A 47 -15.23 -27.15 -21.86
N ALA A 48 -14.79 -26.02 -22.45
CA ALA A 48 -15.58 -25.34 -23.48
C ALA A 48 -15.77 -26.22 -24.73
N TRP A 49 -14.74 -26.96 -25.14
CA TRP A 49 -14.86 -27.91 -26.26
C TRP A 49 -15.82 -29.07 -25.96
N LEU A 50 -15.69 -29.68 -24.77
CA LEU A 50 -16.60 -30.75 -24.33
C LEU A 50 -18.04 -30.26 -24.24
N SER A 51 -18.26 -29.03 -23.74
CA SER A 51 -19.58 -28.41 -23.68
C SER A 51 -20.18 -28.13 -25.07
N ALA A 52 -19.34 -27.95 -26.10
CA ALA A 52 -19.79 -27.77 -27.47
C ALA A 52 -20.23 -29.10 -28.12
N VAL A 53 -19.45 -30.17 -27.90
CA VAL A 53 -19.62 -31.46 -28.60
C VAL A 53 -20.56 -32.41 -27.86
N ALA A 54 -20.54 -32.40 -26.52
CA ALA A 54 -21.26 -33.33 -25.68
C ALA A 54 -21.76 -32.62 -24.40
N PRO A 55 -22.73 -31.69 -24.51
CA PRO A 55 -23.18 -30.85 -23.39
C PRO A 55 -23.73 -31.67 -22.21
N ASP A 56 -24.36 -32.81 -22.47
CA ASP A 56 -25.00 -33.66 -21.46
C ASP A 56 -24.11 -34.82 -20.98
N ALA A 57 -22.87 -34.90 -21.45
CA ALA A 57 -21.96 -35.97 -21.03
C ALA A 57 -21.41 -35.72 -19.63
N LEU A 58 -21.27 -36.79 -18.84
CA LEU A 58 -20.61 -36.77 -17.52
C LEU A 58 -19.20 -36.17 -17.59
N SER A 59 -18.49 -36.38 -18.70
CA SER A 59 -17.16 -35.79 -18.94
C SER A 59 -17.17 -34.26 -18.92
N THR A 60 -18.25 -33.63 -19.37
CA THR A 60 -18.42 -32.16 -19.36
C THR A 60 -18.61 -31.63 -17.93
N ASP A 61 -19.40 -32.34 -17.10
CA ASP A 61 -19.60 -32.00 -15.68
C ASP A 61 -18.30 -32.12 -14.87
N TYR A 62 -17.54 -33.20 -15.10
CA TYR A 62 -16.23 -33.40 -14.48
C TYR A 62 -15.20 -32.39 -14.95
N ALA A 63 -15.16 -32.06 -16.25
CA ALA A 63 -14.26 -31.05 -16.78
C ALA A 63 -14.56 -29.66 -16.19
N GLU A 64 -15.82 -29.35 -15.91
CA GLU A 64 -16.19 -28.09 -15.27
C GLU A 64 -15.69 -28.02 -13.82
N THR A 65 -15.87 -29.10 -13.07
CA THR A 65 -15.40 -29.19 -11.68
C THR A 65 -13.88 -29.07 -11.63
N ALA A 66 -13.17 -29.75 -12.53
CA ALA A 66 -11.72 -29.65 -12.68
C ALA A 66 -11.29 -28.22 -13.03
N ARG A 67 -11.98 -27.55 -13.96
CA ARG A 67 -11.74 -26.14 -14.32
C ARG A 67 -11.83 -25.25 -13.08
N ASN A 68 -12.88 -25.39 -12.28
CA ASN A 68 -13.08 -24.58 -11.08
C ASN A 68 -12.03 -24.86 -10.00
N LEU A 69 -11.66 -26.12 -9.78
CA LEU A 69 -10.58 -26.50 -8.84
C LEU A 69 -9.23 -25.90 -9.26
N ILE A 70 -8.90 -25.91 -10.55
CA ILE A 70 -7.65 -25.31 -11.06
C ILE A 70 -7.66 -23.80 -10.83
N TRP A 71 -8.76 -23.10 -11.12
CA TRP A 71 -8.86 -21.66 -10.87
C TRP A 71 -8.78 -21.29 -9.39
N VAL A 72 -9.40 -22.07 -8.50
CA VAL A 72 -9.24 -21.91 -7.04
C VAL A 72 -7.77 -22.14 -6.63
N GLY A 73 -7.11 -23.14 -7.22
CA GLY A 73 -5.68 -23.39 -7.02
C GLY A 73 -4.78 -22.26 -7.51
N VAL A 74 -5.12 -21.62 -8.64
CA VAL A 74 -4.46 -20.41 -9.14
C VAL A 74 -4.60 -19.28 -8.12
N LEU A 75 -5.82 -18.96 -7.67
CA LEU A 75 -6.04 -17.92 -6.67
C LEU A 75 -5.26 -18.18 -5.37
N TYR A 76 -5.25 -19.43 -4.92
CA TYR A 76 -4.48 -19.83 -3.74
C TYR A 76 -2.97 -19.59 -3.94
N ARG A 77 -2.41 -19.98 -5.09
CA ARG A 77 -1.00 -19.74 -5.40
C ARG A 77 -0.65 -18.26 -5.50
N LEU A 78 -1.53 -17.45 -6.09
CA LEU A 78 -1.35 -16.00 -6.13
C LEU A 78 -1.39 -15.37 -4.74
N SER A 79 -2.17 -15.93 -3.82
CA SER A 79 -2.21 -15.47 -2.43
C SER A 79 -0.95 -15.84 -1.62
N GLN A 80 -0.29 -16.96 -1.94
CA GLN A 80 0.86 -17.53 -1.21
C GLN A 80 2.23 -16.95 -1.61
N TRP A 81 2.35 -16.24 -2.74
CA TRP A 81 3.65 -15.87 -3.30
C TRP A 81 4.45 -14.86 -2.44
N ASN A 82 3.85 -14.19 -1.44
CA ASN A 82 4.48 -13.06 -0.75
C ASN A 82 4.50 -13.12 0.79
N GLY A 83 5.15 -14.16 1.34
CA GLY A 83 5.75 -14.13 2.68
C GLY A 83 4.96 -14.88 3.75
N ALA A 84 5.65 -15.80 4.44
CA ALA A 84 5.14 -16.79 5.38
C ALA A 84 4.71 -16.24 6.76
N ASP A 85 3.97 -15.12 6.82
CA ASP A 85 3.56 -14.52 8.09
C ASP A 85 2.16 -14.96 8.56
N ALA A 86 2.06 -15.13 9.88
CA ALA A 86 1.00 -15.80 10.65
C ALA A 86 -0.47 -15.40 10.36
N ARG A 87 -0.73 -14.28 9.66
CA ARG A 87 -2.07 -13.84 9.24
C ARG A 87 -2.64 -14.64 8.05
N GLN A 88 -1.81 -15.30 7.24
CA GLN A 88 -2.25 -16.12 6.09
C GLN A 88 -3.01 -17.40 6.48
N ARG A 89 -2.89 -17.85 7.74
CA ARG A 89 -3.65 -19.01 8.27
C ARG A 89 -5.15 -18.75 8.36
N GLY A 90 -5.60 -17.49 8.42
CA GLY A 90 -7.02 -17.14 8.55
C GLY A 90 -7.85 -17.33 7.28
N VAL A 91 -7.24 -17.26 6.09
CA VAL A 91 -7.94 -17.39 4.79
C VAL A 91 -7.88 -18.79 4.18
N LEU A 92 -6.90 -19.60 4.58
CA LEU A 92 -6.79 -21.01 4.22
C LEU A 92 -8.11 -21.81 4.40
N PRO A 93 -8.86 -21.69 5.51
CA PRO A 93 -10.10 -22.46 5.68
C PRO A 93 -11.14 -22.15 4.60
N VAL A 94 -11.18 -20.93 4.04
CA VAL A 94 -12.12 -20.57 2.97
C VAL A 94 -11.75 -21.27 1.67
N TYR A 95 -10.46 -21.29 1.30
CA TYR A 95 -9.98 -22.04 0.13
C TYR A 95 -10.27 -23.54 0.25
N VAL A 96 -10.00 -24.11 1.44
CA VAL A 96 -10.28 -25.53 1.72
C VAL A 96 -11.78 -25.81 1.67
N ALA A 97 -12.63 -24.95 2.23
CA ALA A 97 -14.08 -25.12 2.18
C ALA A 97 -14.61 -25.10 0.74
N VAL A 98 -14.18 -24.15 -0.09
CA VAL A 98 -14.60 -24.09 -1.50
C VAL A 98 -14.11 -25.31 -2.28
N ALA A 99 -12.87 -25.75 -2.06
CA ALA A 99 -12.34 -26.96 -2.68
C ALA A 99 -13.08 -28.22 -2.21
N ALA A 100 -13.45 -28.30 -0.93
CA ALA A 100 -14.23 -29.41 -0.37
C ALA A 100 -15.65 -29.46 -0.96
N VAL A 101 -16.31 -28.31 -1.15
CA VAL A 101 -17.62 -28.22 -1.83
C VAL A 101 -17.52 -28.70 -3.28
N LEU A 102 -16.48 -28.29 -4.02
CA LEU A 102 -16.22 -28.77 -5.38
C LEU A 102 -15.92 -30.29 -5.40
N GLY A 103 -15.19 -30.80 -4.41
CA GLY A 103 -14.93 -32.23 -4.24
C GLY A 103 -16.20 -33.02 -3.93
N MET A 104 -17.08 -32.48 -3.09
CA MET A 104 -18.39 -33.07 -2.80
C MET A 104 -19.26 -33.14 -4.05
N HIS A 105 -19.24 -32.10 -4.90
CA HIS A 105 -19.95 -32.12 -6.18
C HIS A 105 -19.46 -33.26 -7.09
N LEU A 106 -18.13 -33.49 -7.14
CA LEU A 106 -17.54 -34.61 -7.87
C LEU A 106 -18.08 -35.97 -7.41
N LEU A 107 -18.20 -36.15 -6.08
CA LEU A 107 -18.73 -37.38 -5.48
C LEU A 107 -20.21 -37.58 -5.83
N ILE A 108 -21.01 -36.52 -5.79
CA ILE A 108 -22.42 -36.58 -6.18
C ILE A 108 -22.57 -36.93 -7.67
N GLY A 109 -21.75 -36.34 -8.54
CA GLY A 109 -21.76 -36.66 -9.97
C GLY A 109 -21.36 -38.11 -10.28
N ALA A 110 -20.57 -38.75 -9.41
CA ALA A 110 -20.19 -40.16 -9.54
C ALA A 110 -21.19 -41.14 -8.90
N LEU A 111 -22.08 -40.67 -8.03
CA LEU A 111 -23.08 -41.49 -7.35
C LEU A 111 -23.96 -42.36 -8.27
N PRO A 112 -24.45 -41.89 -9.44
CA PRO A 112 -25.23 -42.73 -10.34
C PRO A 112 -24.45 -43.91 -10.97
N LEU A 113 -23.13 -43.97 -10.82
CA LEU A 113 -22.31 -45.13 -11.21
C LEU A 113 -22.31 -46.23 -10.13
N LEU A 114 -22.70 -45.91 -8.89
CA LEU A 114 -22.60 -46.78 -7.73
C LEU A 114 -23.98 -47.18 -7.17
N VAL A 115 -24.99 -46.34 -7.40
CA VAL A 115 -26.35 -46.52 -6.87
C VAL A 115 -27.34 -46.41 -8.01
N ASP A 116 -28.34 -47.30 -8.02
CA ASP A 116 -29.44 -47.21 -8.97
C ASP A 116 -30.27 -45.97 -8.68
N THR A 117 -30.22 -45.00 -9.59
CA THR A 117 -30.89 -43.69 -9.49
C THR A 117 -32.13 -43.62 -10.38
N SER A 118 -32.65 -44.77 -10.82
CA SER A 118 -33.86 -44.88 -11.62
C SER A 118 -35.12 -44.34 -10.94
N ASP A 119 -35.12 -44.22 -9.60
CA ASP A 119 -36.19 -43.54 -8.85
C ASP A 119 -36.21 -42.02 -9.12
N PRO A 120 -37.33 -41.46 -9.65
CA PRO A 120 -37.46 -40.03 -9.95
C PRO A 120 -37.34 -39.10 -8.72
N ALA A 121 -37.59 -39.59 -7.51
CA ALA A 121 -37.39 -38.79 -6.29
C ALA A 121 -35.90 -38.65 -5.97
N SER A 122 -35.16 -39.75 -6.02
CA SER A 122 -33.70 -39.79 -5.84
C SER A 122 -32.97 -38.94 -6.89
N ALA A 123 -33.35 -39.03 -8.17
CA ALA A 123 -32.79 -38.21 -9.24
C ALA A 123 -32.99 -36.71 -9.02
N ARG A 124 -34.18 -36.29 -8.56
CA ARG A 124 -34.48 -34.88 -8.23
C ARG A 124 -33.68 -34.38 -7.03
N ALA A 125 -33.56 -35.17 -5.97
CA ALA A 125 -32.76 -34.83 -4.80
C ALA A 125 -31.28 -34.68 -5.16
N MET A 126 -30.77 -35.53 -6.05
CA MET A 126 -29.38 -35.48 -6.50
C MET A 126 -29.12 -34.23 -7.35
N MET A 127 -30.01 -33.92 -8.30
CA MET A 127 -29.94 -32.70 -9.12
C MET A 127 -30.00 -31.43 -8.26
N SER A 128 -30.93 -31.35 -7.31
CA SER A 128 -31.07 -30.17 -6.45
C SER A 128 -29.84 -30.00 -5.55
N THR A 129 -29.28 -31.09 -5.02
CA THR A 129 -28.06 -31.05 -4.22
C THR A 129 -26.86 -30.61 -5.05
N ALA A 130 -26.70 -31.13 -6.28
CA ALA A 130 -25.65 -30.73 -7.20
C ALA A 130 -25.71 -29.22 -7.54
N LEU A 131 -26.92 -28.70 -7.80
CA LEU A 131 -27.12 -27.27 -8.03
C LEU A 131 -26.77 -26.42 -6.81
N LEU A 132 -27.18 -26.84 -5.60
CA LEU A 132 -26.83 -26.13 -4.36
C LEU A 132 -25.31 -26.10 -4.11
N LEU A 133 -24.60 -27.20 -4.38
CA LEU A 133 -23.14 -27.23 -4.28
C LEU A 133 -22.49 -26.31 -5.32
N ARG A 134 -22.98 -26.28 -6.55
CA ARG A 134 -22.50 -25.37 -7.61
C ARG A 134 -22.73 -23.89 -7.28
N ILE A 135 -23.89 -23.54 -6.72
CA ILE A 135 -24.18 -22.19 -6.21
C ILE A 135 -23.20 -21.82 -5.09
N THR A 136 -23.01 -22.72 -4.13
CA THR A 136 -22.12 -22.51 -2.98
C THR A 136 -20.66 -22.34 -3.43
N ALA A 137 -20.21 -23.16 -4.38
CA ALA A 137 -18.87 -23.08 -4.95
C ALA A 137 -18.66 -21.77 -5.73
N ALA A 138 -19.62 -21.36 -6.57
CA ALA A 138 -19.54 -20.11 -7.34
C ALA A 138 -19.51 -18.87 -6.42
N ALA A 139 -20.39 -18.83 -5.41
CA ALA A 139 -20.40 -17.78 -4.40
C ALA A 139 -19.09 -17.75 -3.59
N GLY A 140 -18.58 -18.91 -3.17
CA GLY A 140 -17.30 -19.03 -2.49
C GLY A 140 -16.12 -18.57 -3.34
N ALA A 141 -16.10 -18.92 -4.64
CA ALA A 141 -15.07 -18.48 -5.56
C ALA A 141 -15.09 -16.95 -5.78
N LEU A 142 -16.28 -16.34 -5.87
CA LEU A 142 -16.43 -14.88 -5.88
C LEU A 142 -15.88 -14.22 -4.60
N VAL A 143 -16.09 -14.82 -3.43
CA VAL A 143 -15.46 -14.37 -2.17
C VAL A 143 -13.94 -14.43 -2.28
N LEU A 144 -13.38 -15.52 -2.81
CA LEU A 144 -11.93 -15.67 -2.96
C LEU A 144 -11.36 -14.60 -3.90
N VAL A 145 -12.02 -14.31 -5.03
CA VAL A 145 -11.64 -13.22 -5.94
C VAL A 145 -11.68 -11.86 -5.24
N HIS A 146 -12.77 -11.57 -4.52
CA HIS A 146 -12.91 -10.32 -3.79
C HIS A 146 -11.82 -10.17 -2.73
N ASN A 147 -11.55 -11.24 -1.98
CA ASN A 147 -10.56 -11.25 -0.92
C ASN A 147 -9.15 -11.02 -1.47
N LEU A 148 -8.79 -11.69 -2.58
CA LEU A 148 -7.49 -11.47 -3.23
C LEU A 148 -7.33 -10.06 -3.77
N TYR A 149 -8.36 -9.52 -4.44
CA TYR A 149 -8.34 -8.15 -4.96
C TYR A 149 -8.33 -7.08 -3.86
N GLY A 150 -9.06 -7.31 -2.77
CA GLY A 150 -9.12 -6.43 -1.60
C GLY A 150 -7.78 -6.30 -0.88
N GLN A 151 -7.09 -7.43 -0.68
CA GLN A 151 -5.79 -7.48 0.01
C GLN A 151 -4.64 -6.91 -0.83
N SER A 152 -4.77 -6.90 -2.16
CA SER A 152 -3.72 -6.39 -3.07
C SER A 152 -3.40 -4.90 -2.85
N ALA A 153 -2.12 -4.52 -2.89
CA ALA A 153 -1.70 -3.13 -2.69
C ALA A 153 -2.24 -2.20 -3.80
N PRO A 154 -2.46 -0.90 -3.52
CA PRO A 154 -2.95 0.05 -4.52
C PRO A 154 -2.13 0.05 -5.83
N SER A 155 -0.81 -0.17 -5.75
CA SER A 155 0.09 -0.25 -6.89
C SER A 155 -0.04 -1.54 -7.72
N SER A 156 -0.42 -2.67 -7.12
CA SER A 156 -0.58 -3.96 -7.83
C SER A 156 -2.00 -4.22 -8.32
N ARG A 157 -2.99 -3.48 -7.81
CA ARG A 157 -4.40 -3.61 -8.23
C ARG A 157 -4.60 -3.36 -9.72
N GLY A 158 -3.85 -2.43 -10.33
CA GLY A 158 -3.94 -2.14 -11.77
C GLY A 158 -3.62 -3.35 -12.64
N GLU A 159 -2.55 -4.07 -12.31
CA GLU A 159 -2.04 -5.23 -13.06
C GLU A 159 -3.03 -6.41 -13.06
N ILE A 160 -3.64 -6.71 -11.90
CA ILE A 160 -4.54 -7.87 -11.76
C ILE A 160 -6.02 -7.54 -11.98
N ARG A 161 -6.39 -6.26 -12.08
CA ARG A 161 -7.80 -5.83 -12.13
C ARG A 161 -8.58 -6.53 -13.23
N LEU A 162 -8.01 -6.63 -14.43
CA LEU A 162 -8.71 -7.23 -15.58
C LEU A 162 -8.86 -8.74 -15.41
N ALA A 163 -7.86 -9.43 -14.86
CA ALA A 163 -7.94 -10.86 -14.56
C ALA A 163 -8.91 -11.19 -13.41
N MET A 164 -8.95 -10.36 -12.36
CA MET A 164 -9.93 -10.51 -11.28
C MET A 164 -11.35 -10.20 -11.77
N LEU A 165 -11.51 -9.19 -12.63
CA LEU A 165 -12.80 -8.90 -13.29
C LEU A 165 -13.23 -10.07 -14.16
N ALA A 166 -12.33 -10.65 -14.93
CA ALA A 166 -12.57 -11.83 -15.76
C ALA A 166 -13.12 -13.01 -14.93
N LEU A 167 -12.46 -13.35 -13.82
CA LEU A 167 -12.90 -14.41 -12.90
C LEU A 167 -14.24 -14.08 -12.22
N ALA A 168 -14.43 -12.83 -11.80
CA ALA A 168 -15.69 -12.39 -11.20
C ALA A 168 -16.85 -12.48 -12.20
N LEU A 169 -16.65 -12.12 -13.46
CA LEU A 169 -17.67 -12.24 -14.51
C LEU A 169 -17.99 -13.70 -14.81
N MET A 170 -16.98 -14.57 -14.90
CA MET A 170 -17.15 -16.00 -15.13
C MET A 170 -17.98 -16.66 -14.02
N TRP A 171 -17.56 -16.52 -12.75
CA TRP A 171 -18.30 -17.11 -11.63
C TRP A 171 -19.58 -16.36 -11.28
N GLY A 172 -19.68 -15.07 -11.60
CA GLY A 172 -20.93 -14.32 -11.51
C GLY A 172 -21.97 -14.85 -12.49
N PHE A 173 -21.56 -15.17 -13.72
CA PHE A 173 -22.45 -15.82 -14.69
C PHE A 173 -22.89 -17.21 -14.20
N ASP A 174 -21.94 -18.04 -13.76
CA ASP A 174 -22.22 -19.38 -13.24
C ASP A 174 -23.14 -19.34 -12.00
N LEU A 175 -22.92 -18.40 -11.08
CA LEU A 175 -23.77 -18.21 -9.91
C LEU A 175 -25.23 -17.94 -10.31
N ASN A 176 -25.45 -17.06 -11.28
CA ASN A 176 -26.81 -16.77 -11.77
C ASN A 176 -27.43 -17.94 -12.49
N LEU A 177 -26.65 -18.60 -13.34
CA LEU A 177 -27.08 -19.78 -14.09
C LEU A 177 -27.57 -20.88 -13.15
N TYR A 178 -26.80 -21.25 -12.12
CA TYR A 178 -27.20 -22.29 -11.19
C TYR A 178 -28.31 -21.85 -10.24
N THR A 179 -28.35 -20.57 -9.86
CA THR A 179 -29.45 -20.03 -9.06
C THR A 179 -30.76 -20.09 -9.84
N LEU A 180 -30.75 -19.71 -11.12
CA LEU A 180 -31.91 -19.84 -12.00
C LEU A 180 -32.27 -21.29 -12.25
N ALA A 181 -31.29 -22.18 -12.50
CA ALA A 181 -31.54 -23.60 -12.69
C ALA A 181 -32.20 -24.25 -11.47
N TYR A 182 -31.84 -23.81 -10.26
CA TYR A 182 -32.47 -24.27 -9.02
C TYR A 182 -33.92 -23.76 -8.86
N LEU A 183 -34.22 -22.53 -9.29
CA LEU A 183 -35.53 -21.91 -9.11
C LEU A 183 -36.52 -22.20 -10.25
N ASP A 184 -36.03 -22.26 -11.49
CA ASP A 184 -36.77 -22.53 -12.72
C ASP A 184 -35.83 -23.05 -13.82
N ILE A 185 -35.83 -24.38 -14.02
CA ILE A 185 -35.03 -25.07 -15.03
C ILE A 185 -35.29 -24.52 -16.45
N SER A 186 -36.53 -24.12 -16.76
CA SER A 186 -36.90 -23.62 -18.09
C SER A 186 -36.26 -22.26 -18.40
N ALA A 187 -36.08 -21.41 -17.38
CA ALA A 187 -35.40 -20.13 -17.52
C ALA A 187 -33.88 -20.29 -17.67
N ALA A 188 -33.31 -21.34 -17.06
CA ALA A 188 -31.88 -21.62 -17.11
C ALA A 188 -31.40 -22.09 -18.49
N ASP A 189 -32.26 -22.75 -19.27
CA ASP A 189 -31.91 -23.26 -20.60
C ASP A 189 -31.45 -22.12 -21.54
N TYR A 190 -32.05 -20.94 -21.43
CA TYR A 190 -31.60 -19.76 -22.17
C TYR A 190 -30.18 -19.33 -21.77
N MET A 191 -29.87 -19.29 -20.47
CA MET A 191 -28.52 -18.95 -19.99
C MET A 191 -27.48 -20.01 -20.34
N TRP A 192 -27.87 -21.29 -20.35
CA TRP A 192 -27.00 -22.40 -20.74
C TRP A 192 -26.46 -22.21 -22.16
N ARG A 193 -27.32 -21.80 -23.10
CA ARG A 193 -26.97 -21.55 -24.51
C ARG A 193 -25.98 -20.40 -24.69
N TRP A 194 -26.10 -19.34 -23.89
CA TRP A 194 -25.24 -18.15 -23.97
C TRP A 194 -23.99 -18.24 -23.10
N ARG A 195 -23.83 -19.30 -22.29
CA ARG A 195 -22.69 -19.51 -21.40
C ARG A 195 -21.35 -19.47 -22.14
N GLY A 196 -21.29 -20.11 -23.32
CA GLY A 196 -20.12 -20.07 -24.19
C GLY A 196 -19.74 -18.65 -24.62
N LEU A 197 -20.72 -17.81 -24.94
CA LEU A 197 -20.48 -16.41 -25.32
C LEU A 197 -19.99 -15.60 -24.12
N ALA A 198 -20.60 -15.77 -22.95
CA ALA A 198 -20.16 -15.11 -21.73
C ALA A 198 -18.69 -15.45 -21.42
N LEU A 199 -18.30 -16.71 -21.58
CA LEU A 199 -16.90 -17.12 -21.40
C LEU A 199 -15.98 -16.54 -22.49
N ALA A 200 -16.44 -16.49 -23.75
CA ALA A 200 -15.69 -15.89 -24.85
C ALA A 200 -15.39 -14.40 -24.61
N LEU A 201 -16.34 -13.65 -24.04
CA LEU A 201 -16.17 -12.23 -23.68
C LEU A 201 -15.17 -12.01 -22.54
N VAL A 202 -14.95 -13.02 -21.70
CA VAL A 202 -14.01 -12.96 -20.58
C VAL A 202 -12.56 -13.19 -21.05
N ALA A 203 -12.34 -13.97 -22.13
CA ALA A 203 -11.01 -14.24 -22.69
C ALA A 203 -10.16 -12.98 -23.01
N PRO A 204 -10.67 -11.92 -23.68
CA PRO A 204 -9.87 -10.73 -23.96
C PRO A 204 -9.44 -9.98 -22.69
N LEU A 205 -10.20 -10.06 -21.59
CA LEU A 205 -9.79 -9.46 -20.31
C LEU A 205 -8.53 -10.12 -19.76
N PHE A 206 -8.39 -11.44 -19.92
CA PHE A 206 -7.15 -12.15 -19.59
C PHE A 206 -6.00 -11.75 -20.53
N ALA A 207 -6.26 -11.62 -21.84
CA ALA A 207 -5.25 -11.18 -22.81
C ALA A 207 -4.66 -9.80 -22.45
N LEU A 208 -5.54 -8.83 -22.15
CA LEU A 208 -5.15 -7.47 -21.78
C LEU A 208 -4.44 -7.43 -20.42
N SER A 209 -4.80 -8.31 -19.47
CA SER A 209 -4.11 -8.42 -18.18
C SER A 209 -2.67 -8.92 -18.27
N ALA A 210 -2.30 -9.55 -19.38
CA ALA A 210 -0.98 -10.12 -19.61
C ALA A 210 -0.07 -9.18 -20.45
N GLY A 211 -0.55 -8.01 -20.89
CA GLY A 211 0.16 -7.11 -21.81
C GLY A 211 1.43 -6.44 -21.26
N ASP A 212 1.53 -6.22 -19.95
CA ASP A 212 2.44 -5.19 -19.39
C ASP A 212 3.89 -5.64 -19.09
N GLY A 213 4.34 -6.80 -19.58
CA GLY A 213 5.76 -7.19 -19.58
C GLY A 213 6.44 -7.41 -18.22
N GLN A 214 5.78 -7.06 -17.12
CA GLN A 214 6.17 -7.38 -15.75
C GLN A 214 5.22 -8.50 -15.29
N GLY A 215 5.69 -9.75 -15.33
CA GLY A 215 4.88 -10.90 -14.91
C GLY A 215 4.26 -10.63 -13.54
N TRP A 216 2.97 -10.94 -13.37
CA TRP A 216 2.13 -10.63 -12.20
C TRP A 216 2.90 -10.54 -10.88
N ARG A 217 3.43 -9.35 -10.56
CA ARG A 217 4.26 -9.11 -9.37
C ARG A 217 3.37 -8.43 -8.35
N ILE A 218 2.45 -9.21 -7.81
CA ILE A 218 1.44 -8.74 -6.87
C ILE A 218 2.10 -8.43 -5.53
N LYS A 219 2.48 -7.17 -5.28
CA LYS A 219 2.78 -6.71 -3.91
C LYS A 219 1.45 -6.58 -3.14
N LEU A 220 1.26 -7.38 -2.10
CA LEU A 220 0.09 -7.28 -1.21
C LEU A 220 0.34 -6.18 -0.17
N SER A 221 -0.66 -5.33 0.10
CA SER A 221 -0.56 -4.33 1.15
C SER A 221 -0.84 -5.00 2.49
N ARG A 222 -0.11 -4.62 3.55
CA ARG A 222 -0.24 -5.15 4.93
C ARG A 222 -1.50 -4.71 5.65
N ALA A 223 -2.59 -4.45 4.94
CA ALA A 223 -3.87 -4.02 5.50
C ALA A 223 -4.96 -5.00 5.06
N ALA A 224 -5.27 -5.96 5.94
CA ALA A 224 -6.40 -6.86 5.80
C ALA A 224 -7.34 -6.67 6.98
N THR A 225 -8.45 -5.99 6.73
CA THR A 225 -9.69 -6.12 7.50
C THR A 225 -10.82 -6.14 6.47
N PHE A 226 -11.88 -6.91 6.75
CA PHE A 226 -13.17 -7.01 6.03
C PHE A 226 -13.49 -8.35 5.34
N GLN A 227 -13.73 -9.37 6.16
CA GLN A 227 -14.52 -10.54 5.75
C GLN A 227 -16.04 -10.26 5.80
N SER A 228 -16.50 -9.32 6.65
CA SER A 228 -17.92 -9.09 6.91
C SER A 228 -18.70 -8.36 5.81
N ILE A 229 -18.05 -7.47 5.03
CA ILE A 229 -18.74 -6.71 3.96
C ILE A 229 -19.06 -7.60 2.75
N SER A 230 -18.14 -8.50 2.39
CA SER A 230 -18.33 -9.42 1.26
C SER A 230 -19.48 -10.40 1.52
N LEU A 231 -19.58 -10.90 2.75
CA LEU A 231 -20.67 -11.79 3.16
C LEU A 231 -22.01 -11.06 3.10
N LEU A 232 -22.09 -9.83 3.63
CA LEU A 232 -23.30 -9.02 3.55
C LEU A 232 -23.71 -8.73 2.10
N ALA A 233 -22.75 -8.36 1.24
CA ALA A 233 -23.01 -8.10 -0.17
C ALA A 233 -23.56 -9.33 -0.90
N ILE A 234 -23.03 -10.52 -0.61
CA ILE A 234 -23.52 -11.79 -1.16
C ILE A 234 -24.92 -12.11 -0.64
N CYS A 235 -25.20 -11.92 0.66
CA CYS A 235 -26.54 -12.12 1.21
C CYS A 235 -27.57 -11.18 0.56
N VAL A 236 -27.25 -9.89 0.41
CA VAL A 236 -28.10 -8.90 -0.28
C VAL A 236 -28.31 -9.29 -1.74
N TYR A 237 -27.25 -9.75 -2.41
CA TYR A 237 -27.33 -10.23 -3.79
C TYR A 237 -28.28 -11.42 -3.93
N PHE A 238 -28.15 -12.44 -3.07
CA PHE A 238 -29.06 -13.58 -3.07
C PHE A 238 -30.51 -13.18 -2.76
N ALA A 239 -30.73 -12.29 -1.79
CA ALA A 239 -32.07 -11.77 -1.49
C ALA A 239 -32.69 -11.06 -2.71
N GLY A 240 -31.91 -10.21 -3.38
CA GLY A 240 -32.34 -9.54 -4.62
C GLY A 240 -32.64 -10.53 -5.75
N MET A 241 -31.79 -11.55 -5.91
CA MET A 241 -31.96 -12.61 -6.92
C MET A 241 -33.20 -13.46 -6.65
N ILE A 242 -33.48 -13.83 -5.40
CA ILE A 242 -34.72 -14.55 -5.02
C ILE A 242 -35.95 -13.69 -5.32
N LEU A 243 -35.93 -12.41 -4.93
CA LEU A 243 -37.02 -11.47 -5.20
C LEU A 243 -37.25 -11.33 -6.72
N PHE A 244 -36.16 -11.20 -7.48
CA PHE A 244 -36.19 -11.10 -8.92
C PHE A 244 -36.76 -12.35 -9.58
N ALA A 245 -36.27 -13.54 -9.21
CA ALA A 245 -36.76 -14.81 -9.75
C ALA A 245 -38.25 -15.05 -9.41
N ASN A 246 -38.72 -14.60 -8.25
CA ASN A 246 -40.12 -14.66 -7.87
C ASN A 246 -40.98 -13.65 -8.67
N ALA A 247 -40.49 -12.43 -8.86
CA ALA A 247 -41.17 -11.41 -9.64
C ALA A 247 -41.32 -11.84 -11.11
N VAL A 248 -40.27 -12.40 -11.71
CA VAL A 248 -40.31 -12.90 -13.09
C VAL A 248 -41.28 -14.08 -13.23
N ARG A 249 -41.35 -14.98 -12.25
CA ARG A 249 -42.33 -16.09 -12.24
C ARG A 249 -43.78 -15.59 -12.20
N GLY A 250 -44.07 -14.51 -11.47
CA GLY A 250 -45.42 -13.95 -11.34
C GLY A 250 -45.97 -13.26 -12.60
N ILE A 251 -45.11 -12.84 -13.53
CA ILE A 251 -45.51 -12.01 -14.69
C ILE A 251 -45.99 -12.86 -15.89
N GLY A 252 -45.74 -14.18 -15.90
CA GLY A 252 -46.33 -15.14 -16.87
C GLY A 252 -45.93 -14.97 -18.36
N LEU A 253 -45.28 -13.87 -18.74
CA LEU A 253 -44.91 -13.54 -20.12
C LEU A 253 -43.51 -14.05 -20.48
N ASN A 254 -43.39 -14.78 -21.60
CA ASN A 254 -42.10 -15.30 -22.08
C ASN A 254 -41.07 -14.19 -22.42
N TRP A 255 -41.52 -13.01 -22.84
CA TRP A 255 -40.64 -11.85 -23.06
C TRP A 255 -40.10 -11.27 -21.75
N ALA A 256 -40.85 -11.38 -20.65
CA ALA A 256 -40.41 -10.94 -19.32
C ALA A 256 -39.30 -11.85 -18.76
N ARG A 257 -39.28 -13.14 -19.12
CA ARG A 257 -38.16 -14.05 -18.80
C ARG A 257 -36.89 -13.70 -19.59
N ALA A 258 -37.00 -13.45 -20.89
CA ALA A 258 -35.86 -13.06 -21.72
C ALA A 258 -35.32 -11.66 -21.35
N ALA A 259 -36.20 -10.68 -21.15
CA ALA A 259 -35.84 -9.34 -20.67
C ALA A 259 -35.29 -9.39 -19.24
N GLY A 260 -35.80 -10.29 -18.40
CA GLY A 260 -35.33 -10.48 -17.05
C GLY A 260 -33.91 -11.05 -16.96
N ILE A 261 -33.59 -12.08 -17.76
CA ILE A 261 -32.23 -12.63 -17.85
C ILE A 261 -31.27 -11.60 -18.47
N GLY A 262 -31.73 -10.82 -19.45
CA GLY A 262 -30.98 -9.71 -20.03
C GLY A 262 -30.69 -8.57 -19.05
N LEU A 263 -31.54 -8.34 -18.04
CA LEU A 263 -31.32 -7.36 -16.96
C LEU A 263 -30.39 -7.91 -15.86
N LEU A 264 -30.35 -9.23 -15.69
CA LEU A 264 -29.59 -9.88 -14.65
C LEU A 264 -28.07 -9.75 -14.85
N ILE A 265 -27.62 -9.96 -16.10
CA ILE A 265 -26.22 -9.81 -16.48
C ILE A 265 -25.69 -8.40 -16.12
N PRO A 266 -26.30 -7.28 -16.55
CA PRO A 266 -25.84 -5.95 -16.19
C PRO A 266 -25.96 -5.65 -14.69
N VAL A 267 -26.94 -6.20 -13.96
CA VAL A 267 -27.03 -6.05 -12.49
C VAL A 267 -25.88 -6.79 -11.80
N THR A 268 -25.54 -8.01 -12.22
CA THR A 268 -24.38 -8.74 -11.70
C THR A 268 -23.07 -8.06 -12.05
N VAL A 269 -22.93 -7.58 -13.29
CA VAL A 269 -21.77 -6.78 -13.74
C VAL A 269 -21.65 -5.50 -12.91
N ALA A 270 -22.75 -4.79 -12.67
CA ALA A 270 -22.76 -3.59 -11.83
C ALA A 270 -22.41 -3.91 -10.38
N ALA A 271 -22.93 -5.00 -9.81
CA ALA A 271 -22.60 -5.44 -8.45
C ALA A 271 -21.10 -5.78 -8.32
N ILE A 272 -20.55 -6.52 -9.27
CA ILE A 272 -19.11 -6.83 -9.33
C ILE A 272 -18.29 -5.54 -9.49
N ALA A 273 -18.68 -4.65 -10.40
CA ALA A 273 -17.99 -3.38 -10.62
C ALA A 273 -18.02 -2.48 -9.38
N LEU A 274 -19.14 -2.43 -8.65
CA LEU A 274 -19.27 -1.73 -7.38
C LEU A 274 -18.34 -2.32 -6.30
N LEU A 275 -18.27 -3.66 -6.20
CA LEU A 275 -17.37 -4.35 -5.28
C LEU A 275 -15.88 -4.15 -5.64
N MET A 276 -15.57 -3.98 -6.92
CA MET A 276 -14.21 -3.73 -7.40
C MET A 276 -13.81 -2.25 -7.35
N ASN A 277 -14.77 -1.33 -7.29
CA ASN A 277 -14.50 0.11 -7.23
C ASN A 277 -14.17 0.55 -5.80
N ALA A 278 -12.95 1.03 -5.60
CA ALA A 278 -12.48 1.54 -4.31
C ALA A 278 -13.37 2.68 -3.77
N ARG A 279 -13.89 3.55 -4.65
CA ARG A 279 -14.78 4.66 -4.26
C ARG A 279 -16.14 4.18 -3.78
N ALA A 280 -16.76 3.24 -4.50
CA ALA A 280 -18.05 2.67 -4.13
C ALA A 280 -17.96 1.92 -2.80
N ARG A 281 -16.87 1.15 -2.58
CA ARG A 281 -16.60 0.49 -1.30
C ARG A 281 -16.36 1.46 -0.15
N ALA A 282 -15.58 2.52 -0.36
CA ALA A 282 -15.34 3.52 0.69
C ALA A 282 -16.65 4.23 1.07
N TRP A 283 -17.50 4.53 0.08
CA TRP A 283 -18.82 5.11 0.28
C TRP A 283 -19.80 4.16 0.99
N THR A 284 -19.89 2.88 0.59
CA THR A 284 -20.75 1.91 1.28
C THR A 284 -20.22 1.60 2.68
N ARG A 285 -18.90 1.48 2.86
CA ARG A 285 -18.26 1.33 4.18
C ARG A 285 -18.64 2.49 5.09
N THR A 286 -18.53 3.73 4.62
CA THR A 286 -18.87 4.91 5.44
C THR A 286 -20.36 5.00 5.73
N LYS A 287 -21.24 4.64 4.78
CA LYS A 287 -22.70 4.60 5.02
C LYS A 287 -23.10 3.50 6.00
N VAL A 288 -22.53 2.29 5.88
CA VAL A 288 -22.82 1.17 6.78
C VAL A 288 -22.17 1.39 8.15
N ALA A 289 -20.91 1.81 8.21
CA ALA A 289 -20.23 2.12 9.46
C ALA A 289 -20.95 3.24 10.23
N LYS A 290 -21.40 4.30 9.55
CA LYS A 290 -22.21 5.37 10.16
C LYS A 290 -23.50 4.89 10.83
N HIS A 291 -24.03 3.72 10.46
CA HIS A 291 -25.29 3.20 11.01
C HIS A 291 -25.12 1.92 11.85
N PHE A 292 -23.96 1.25 11.82
CA PHE A 292 -23.79 -0.09 12.40
C PHE A 292 -22.51 -0.33 13.22
N PHE A 293 -21.49 0.53 13.18
CA PHE A 293 -20.25 0.28 13.93
C PHE A 293 -19.82 1.50 14.74
N GLU A 294 -19.73 1.29 16.05
CA GLU A 294 -19.40 2.30 17.07
C GLU A 294 -17.90 2.69 17.10
N HIS A 295 -17.05 2.05 16.29
CA HIS A 295 -15.61 2.34 16.20
C HIS A 295 -15.09 2.23 14.75
N ARG A 296 -14.67 3.34 14.14
CA ARG A 296 -14.11 3.44 12.77
C ARG A 296 -12.65 2.97 12.69
N TYR A 297 -11.86 3.16 13.76
CA TYR A 297 -10.45 2.79 13.83
C TYR A 297 -10.16 1.65 14.81
N ASP A 298 -9.19 0.79 14.45
CA ASP A 298 -8.47 -0.03 15.43
C ASP A 298 -7.33 0.84 15.99
N TYR A 299 -7.63 1.59 17.06
CA TYR A 299 -6.70 2.51 17.70
C TYR A 299 -5.33 1.89 17.99
N ARG A 300 -5.28 0.59 18.35
CA ARG A 300 -4.01 -0.10 18.63
C ARG A 300 -3.19 -0.28 17.37
N ALA A 301 -3.82 -0.71 16.27
CA ALA A 301 -3.12 -0.90 15.00
C ALA A 301 -2.60 0.44 14.45
N GLU A 302 -3.42 1.48 14.54
CA GLU A 302 -3.05 2.84 14.11
C GLU A 302 -1.91 3.41 14.97
N TRP A 303 -1.99 3.23 16.28
CA TRP A 303 -0.93 3.66 17.19
C TRP A 303 0.41 2.97 16.93
N LEU A 304 0.41 1.64 16.76
CA LEU A 304 1.64 0.89 16.43
C LEU A 304 2.24 1.35 15.10
N ARG A 305 1.41 1.55 14.07
CA ARG A 305 1.85 2.04 12.77
C ARG A 305 2.46 3.44 12.86
N PHE A 306 1.86 4.31 13.66
CA PHE A 306 2.37 5.66 13.92
C PHE A 306 3.73 5.62 14.61
N THR A 307 3.85 4.85 15.71
CA THR A 307 5.12 4.74 16.46
C THR A 307 6.22 4.07 15.65
N ASP A 308 5.90 3.06 14.83
CA ASP A 308 6.87 2.40 13.94
C ASP A 308 7.41 3.37 12.88
N THR A 309 6.55 4.26 12.36
CA THR A 309 6.94 5.25 11.35
C THR A 309 7.86 6.32 11.94
N ILE A 310 7.53 6.84 13.13
CA ILE A 310 8.35 7.84 13.83
C ILE A 310 9.64 7.21 14.38
N GLY A 311 9.58 5.95 14.81
CA GLY A 311 10.71 5.17 15.32
C GLY A 311 11.53 4.48 14.24
N ALA A 312 11.38 4.81 12.96
CA ALA A 312 12.17 4.18 11.89
C ALA A 312 13.61 4.71 11.88
N TRP A 313 14.61 3.91 12.24
CA TRP A 313 16.03 4.30 12.26
C TRP A 313 16.82 3.65 11.10
N GLY A 314 17.86 4.33 10.60
CA GLY A 314 18.76 3.77 9.59
C GLY A 314 19.43 4.83 8.70
N PRO A 315 20.42 4.46 7.87
CA PRO A 315 21.12 5.40 6.97
C PRO A 315 20.18 6.03 5.93
N ASP A 316 19.18 5.29 5.48
CA ASP A 316 18.19 5.72 4.49
C ASP A 316 16.89 6.25 5.13
N ALA A 317 16.84 6.37 6.46
CA ALA A 317 15.64 6.84 7.15
C ALA A 317 15.49 8.36 6.97
N PRO A 318 14.32 8.86 6.54
CA PRO A 318 14.09 10.30 6.41
C PRO A 318 14.21 11.04 7.75
N PRO A 319 14.49 12.36 7.74
CA PRO A 319 14.51 13.18 8.94
C PRO A 319 13.22 13.05 9.78
N LEU A 320 13.31 13.29 11.09
CA LEU A 320 12.17 13.14 12.02
C LEU A 320 10.93 13.93 11.57
N GLY A 321 11.10 15.18 11.13
CA GLY A 321 9.98 16.00 10.66
C GLY A 321 9.22 15.36 9.49
N GLU A 322 9.93 14.80 8.50
CA GLU A 322 9.31 14.10 7.37
C GLU A 322 8.58 12.82 7.81
N ARG A 323 9.19 12.05 8.72
CA ARG A 323 8.57 10.84 9.30
C ARG A 323 7.27 11.18 10.04
N ILE A 324 7.24 12.29 10.79
CA ILE A 324 6.04 12.76 11.49
C ILE A 324 4.94 13.13 10.49
N VAL A 325 5.25 13.94 9.47
CA VAL A 325 4.28 14.33 8.44
C VAL A 325 3.71 13.09 7.74
N LYS A 326 4.58 12.14 7.37
CA LYS A 326 4.18 10.87 6.76
C LYS A 326 3.29 10.03 7.68
N ALA A 327 3.57 10.00 8.98
CA ALA A 327 2.77 9.24 9.95
C ALA A 327 1.35 9.82 10.07
N PHE A 328 1.19 11.14 10.13
CA PHE A 328 -0.13 11.79 10.10
C PHE A 328 -0.85 11.59 8.77
N ALA A 329 -0.14 11.72 7.65
CA ALA A 329 -0.71 11.49 6.34
C ALA A 329 -1.22 10.04 6.20
N ALA A 330 -0.54 9.07 6.80
CA ALA A 330 -0.99 7.68 6.81
C ALA A 330 -2.30 7.46 7.59
N ILE A 331 -2.49 8.15 8.72
CA ILE A 331 -3.71 8.05 9.56
C ILE A 331 -4.95 8.47 8.77
N LEU A 332 -4.89 9.63 8.12
CA LEU A 332 -6.02 10.18 7.36
C LEU A 332 -6.03 9.80 5.87
N GLU A 333 -5.16 8.88 5.45
CA GLU A 333 -4.95 8.51 4.04
C GLU A 333 -4.71 9.72 3.12
N SER A 334 -4.05 10.76 3.64
CA SER A 334 -3.69 11.96 2.91
C SER A 334 -2.54 11.70 1.91
N PRO A 335 -2.57 12.29 0.70
CA PRO A 335 -1.51 12.11 -0.29
C PRO A 335 -0.18 12.77 0.09
N GLY A 336 -0.20 13.74 1.00
CA GLY A 336 0.97 14.51 1.45
C GLY A 336 0.70 15.39 2.68
N GLY A 337 1.71 16.15 3.07
CA GLY A 337 1.62 17.13 4.16
C GLY A 337 2.85 18.00 4.31
N LEU A 338 2.72 19.05 5.12
CA LEU A 338 3.74 20.05 5.41
C LEU A 338 3.77 20.31 6.92
N LEU A 339 4.95 20.26 7.53
CA LEU A 339 5.17 20.68 8.91
C LEU A 339 5.63 22.13 8.93
N LEU A 340 4.84 22.99 9.56
CA LEU A 340 5.17 24.39 9.83
C LEU A 340 5.63 24.55 11.28
N VAL A 341 6.61 25.42 11.47
CA VAL A 341 7.10 25.86 12.79
C VAL A 341 7.16 27.39 12.82
N THR A 342 7.24 27.97 14.01
CA THR A 342 7.55 29.39 14.16
C THR A 342 9.04 29.57 14.40
N ASN A 343 9.64 30.55 13.73
CA ASN A 343 11.01 30.97 14.01
C ASN A 343 11.05 31.93 15.21
N ASP A 344 12.25 32.28 15.69
CA ASP A 344 12.45 33.24 16.79
C ASP A 344 11.87 34.63 16.51
N SER A 345 11.70 34.96 15.23
CA SER A 345 11.10 36.23 14.83
C SER A 345 9.58 36.22 15.01
N GLY A 346 8.93 35.06 15.00
CA GLY A 346 7.47 34.89 15.03
C GLY A 346 6.81 34.82 13.65
N SER A 347 7.53 34.36 12.62
CA SER A 347 6.96 34.03 11.30
C SER A 347 6.87 32.51 11.12
N LEU A 348 5.93 32.07 10.27
CA LEU A 348 5.77 30.66 9.92
C LEU A 348 6.82 30.25 8.89
N GLU A 349 7.50 29.14 9.15
CA GLU A 349 8.48 28.57 8.26
C GLU A 349 8.25 27.05 8.09
N PRO A 350 8.51 26.50 6.90
CA PRO A 350 8.44 25.06 6.69
C PRO A 350 9.64 24.36 7.32
N ALA A 351 9.37 23.38 8.19
CA ALA A 351 10.39 22.53 8.80
C ALA A 351 10.59 21.22 8.05
N ALA A 352 9.53 20.63 7.51
CA ALA A 352 9.59 19.39 6.74
C ALA A 352 8.36 19.23 5.83
N ALA A 353 8.49 18.50 4.74
CA ALA A 353 7.38 18.19 3.84
C ALA A 353 7.46 16.72 3.41
N TRP A 354 6.30 16.10 3.18
CA TRP A 354 6.22 14.78 2.57
C TRP A 354 5.14 14.80 1.49
N ASN A 355 5.52 14.57 0.23
CA ASN A 355 4.62 14.61 -0.93
C ASN A 355 3.72 15.86 -1.02
N TRP A 356 4.15 16.99 -0.46
CA TRP A 356 3.43 18.25 -0.55
C TRP A 356 3.53 18.85 -1.96
N ARG A 357 2.40 19.29 -2.52
CA ARG A 357 2.31 19.86 -3.87
C ARG A 357 1.92 21.34 -3.90
N GLY A 358 1.52 21.89 -2.76
CA GLY A 358 1.14 23.30 -2.61
C GLY A 358 2.36 24.21 -2.45
N ASP A 359 2.13 25.43 -1.98
CA ASP A 359 3.22 26.34 -1.63
C ASP A 359 4.05 25.73 -0.49
N ALA A 360 5.38 25.75 -0.63
CA ALA A 360 6.29 25.24 0.38
C ALA A 360 6.33 26.12 1.63
N ALA A 361 5.98 27.40 1.54
CA ALA A 361 5.97 28.33 2.67
C ALA A 361 4.65 29.13 2.73
N PRO A 362 3.50 28.44 2.93
CA PRO A 362 2.22 29.12 2.98
C PRO A 362 2.24 30.09 4.18
N ALA A 363 1.85 31.33 3.93
CA ALA A 363 1.89 32.44 4.90
C ALA A 363 3.27 33.00 5.28
N ARG A 364 4.30 32.86 4.44
CA ARG A 364 5.60 33.55 4.62
C ARG A 364 5.46 35.06 4.78
N ASP A 365 4.58 35.67 3.99
CA ASP A 365 4.37 37.13 3.96
C ASP A 365 3.20 37.58 4.86
N ALA A 366 2.63 36.68 5.66
CA ALA A 366 1.51 37.03 6.53
C ALA A 366 1.96 37.98 7.66
N PRO A 367 1.09 38.92 8.09
CA PRO A 367 1.41 39.83 9.18
C PRO A 367 1.79 39.09 10.47
N ARG A 368 2.93 39.45 11.05
CA ARG A 368 3.50 38.78 12.25
C ARG A 368 2.52 38.74 13.44
N ASN A 369 1.73 39.80 13.62
CA ASN A 369 0.73 39.89 14.67
C ASN A 369 -0.39 38.85 14.48
N GLU A 370 -0.85 38.64 13.25
CA GLU A 370 -1.87 37.63 12.92
C GLU A 370 -1.34 36.21 13.16
N VAL A 371 -0.13 35.93 12.69
CA VAL A 371 0.54 34.64 12.88
C VAL A 371 0.71 34.33 14.38
N THR A 372 1.21 35.29 15.16
CA THR A 372 1.41 35.12 16.61
C THR A 372 0.09 34.89 17.33
N ALA A 373 -0.96 35.65 17.00
CA ALA A 373 -2.28 35.50 17.60
C ALA A 373 -2.88 34.11 17.29
N PHE A 374 -2.79 33.68 16.03
CA PHE A 374 -3.20 32.35 15.60
C PHE A 374 -2.43 31.24 16.32
N TRP A 375 -1.10 31.33 16.37
CA TRP A 375 -0.24 30.32 17.00
C TRP A 375 -0.56 30.13 18.48
N ASN A 376 -0.78 31.24 19.20
CA ASN A 376 -1.15 31.23 20.61
C ASN A 376 -2.56 30.66 20.84
N ALA A 377 -3.54 31.05 20.03
CA ALA A 377 -4.90 30.53 20.14
C ALA A 377 -4.95 29.01 19.90
N VAL A 378 -4.20 28.52 18.91
CA VAL A 378 -4.08 27.08 18.66
C VAL A 378 -3.36 26.37 19.80
N ALA A 379 -2.33 26.97 20.40
CA ALA A 379 -1.60 26.42 21.54
C ALA A 379 -2.50 26.23 22.78
N GLU A 380 -3.41 27.18 23.04
CA GLU A 380 -4.29 27.14 24.21
C GLU A 380 -5.37 26.06 24.10
N ASP A 381 -6.01 25.95 22.94
CA ASP A 381 -7.14 25.04 22.81
C ASP A 381 -6.77 23.67 22.23
N GLY A 382 -5.65 23.57 21.53
CA GLY A 382 -5.29 22.38 20.75
C GLY A 382 -6.34 21.97 19.74
N ARG A 383 -7.08 22.95 19.22
CA ARG A 383 -8.11 22.76 18.20
C ARG A 383 -7.45 22.34 16.91
N MET A 384 -7.94 21.25 16.33
CA MET A 384 -7.64 20.94 14.92
C MET A 384 -8.35 21.93 14.01
N ILE A 385 -7.74 22.17 12.87
CA ILE A 385 -8.19 23.18 11.92
C ILE A 385 -8.67 22.48 10.66
N ASP A 386 -9.95 22.60 10.35
CA ASP A 386 -10.48 22.18 9.05
C ASP A 386 -10.48 23.41 8.12
N PHE A 387 -9.44 23.50 7.29
CA PHE A 387 -9.27 24.60 6.34
C PHE A 387 -10.35 24.59 5.25
N GLU A 388 -10.81 23.39 4.87
CA GLU A 388 -11.84 23.23 3.85
C GLU A 388 -13.21 23.65 4.38
N ALA A 389 -13.57 23.27 5.61
CA ALA A 389 -14.80 23.72 6.25
C ALA A 389 -14.87 25.24 6.39
N ARG A 390 -13.72 25.89 6.61
CA ARG A 390 -13.64 27.34 6.64
C ARG A 390 -13.80 27.97 5.25
N ARG A 391 -13.10 27.45 4.23
CA ARG A 391 -13.28 27.93 2.84
C ARG A 391 -14.70 27.70 2.31
N GLY A 392 -15.30 26.60 2.72
CA GLY A 392 -16.63 26.16 2.30
C GLY A 392 -17.80 26.84 3.02
N GLY A 393 -17.55 27.52 4.13
CA GLY A 393 -18.58 28.21 4.91
C GLY A 393 -19.44 27.31 5.81
N TRP A 394 -19.14 26.02 5.90
CA TRP A 394 -19.84 25.07 6.79
C TRP A 394 -19.09 24.80 8.11
N ALA A 395 -18.00 25.53 8.39
CA ALA A 395 -17.33 25.52 9.68
C ALA A 395 -18.29 25.86 10.82
N THR A 396 -18.20 25.15 11.93
CA THR A 396 -18.99 25.40 13.13
C THR A 396 -18.70 26.79 13.72
N PRO A 397 -19.60 27.40 14.52
CA PRO A 397 -19.33 28.69 15.17
C PRO A 397 -18.04 28.69 15.98
N ARG A 398 -17.70 27.55 16.60
CA ARG A 398 -16.48 27.36 17.39
C ARG A 398 -15.21 27.30 16.52
N GLU A 399 -15.30 26.68 15.34
CA GLU A 399 -14.21 26.66 14.35
C GLU A 399 -14.00 28.05 13.74
N ARG A 400 -15.07 28.81 13.49
CA ARG A 400 -15.02 30.18 12.95
C ARG A 400 -14.37 31.19 13.90
N ALA A 401 -14.49 30.98 15.21
CA ALA A 401 -13.93 31.86 16.24
C ALA A 401 -12.39 31.91 16.24
N LEU A 402 -11.71 30.89 15.69
CA LEU A 402 -10.26 30.90 15.54
C LEU A 402 -9.88 31.83 14.37
N ALA A 403 -9.09 32.87 14.61
CA ALA A 403 -8.56 33.71 13.53
C ALA A 403 -7.41 32.96 12.83
N VAL A 404 -7.66 32.44 11.63
CA VAL A 404 -6.64 31.77 10.80
C VAL A 404 -6.12 32.78 9.78
N PRO A 405 -4.79 32.96 9.60
CA PRO A 405 -4.23 33.86 8.61
C PRO A 405 -4.76 33.55 7.20
N ASP A 406 -5.15 34.59 6.46
CA ASP A 406 -5.75 34.44 5.13
C ASP A 406 -4.84 33.70 4.16
N ALA A 407 -3.53 33.89 4.28
CA ALA A 407 -2.55 33.19 3.46
C ALA A 407 -2.53 31.66 3.69
N LEU A 408 -2.84 31.19 4.90
CA LEU A 408 -3.01 29.74 5.16
C LEU A 408 -4.37 29.24 4.65
N LEU A 409 -5.42 30.06 4.76
CA LEU A 409 -6.74 29.71 4.23
C LEU A 409 -6.75 29.64 2.70
N ALA A 410 -5.97 30.49 2.04
CA ALA A 410 -5.84 30.56 0.59
C ALA A 410 -5.10 29.36 -0.02
N GLU A 411 -4.34 28.59 0.77
CA GLU A 411 -3.59 27.43 0.28
C GLU A 411 -4.54 26.28 -0.12
N PRO A 412 -4.69 25.98 -1.44
CA PRO A 412 -5.70 25.04 -1.92
C PRO A 412 -5.43 23.59 -1.49
N GLU A 413 -4.17 23.20 -1.30
CA GLU A 413 -3.83 21.84 -0.86
C GLU A 413 -4.14 21.63 0.63
N ALA A 414 -4.09 22.67 1.47
CA ALA A 414 -4.31 22.56 2.91
C ALA A 414 -5.75 22.12 3.23
N TRP A 415 -5.93 20.91 3.73
CA TRP A 415 -7.24 20.37 4.13
C TRP A 415 -7.41 20.39 5.65
N ALA A 416 -6.49 19.77 6.39
CA ALA A 416 -6.54 19.67 7.84
C ALA A 416 -5.24 20.14 8.48
N GLY A 417 -5.34 20.83 9.62
CA GLY A 417 -4.23 21.29 10.45
C GLY A 417 -4.21 20.58 11.79
N VAL A 418 -3.16 19.80 12.05
CA VAL A 418 -2.96 19.06 13.30
C VAL A 418 -1.93 19.79 14.16
N PRO A 419 -2.33 20.36 15.31
CA PRO A 419 -1.40 21.07 16.19
C PRO A 419 -0.53 20.09 16.99
N LEU A 420 0.77 20.37 17.04
CA LEU A 420 1.75 19.61 17.83
C LEU A 420 2.06 20.37 19.11
N ILE A 421 1.36 20.03 20.19
CA ILE A 421 1.46 20.75 21.47
C ILE A 421 2.26 19.95 22.49
N HIS A 422 3.30 20.59 23.03
CA HIS A 422 4.11 20.09 24.13
C HIS A 422 4.04 21.08 25.29
N GLU A 423 3.67 20.63 26.50
CA GLU A 423 3.60 21.48 27.71
C GLU A 423 2.86 22.81 27.51
N ARG A 424 1.70 22.79 26.84
CA ARG A 424 0.87 23.97 26.48
C ARG A 424 1.53 24.96 25.50
N ARG A 425 2.62 24.57 24.84
CA ARG A 425 3.25 25.34 23.76
C ARG A 425 3.06 24.61 22.44
N LEU A 426 2.67 25.35 21.40
CA LEU A 426 2.60 24.82 20.05
C LEU A 426 4.02 24.77 19.46
N ILE A 427 4.53 23.55 19.26
CA ILE A 427 5.86 23.27 18.70
C ILE A 427 5.82 23.30 17.17
N GLY A 428 4.69 22.90 16.58
CA GLY A 428 4.51 22.90 15.13
C GLY A 428 3.05 22.67 14.74
N LEU A 429 2.76 22.90 13.47
CA LEU A 429 1.46 22.64 12.86
C LEU A 429 1.66 21.76 11.62
N VAL A 430 1.05 20.58 11.59
CA VAL A 430 1.07 19.71 10.42
C VAL A 430 -0.14 20.02 9.55
N LEU A 431 0.10 20.54 8.35
CA LEU A 431 -0.89 20.67 7.30
C LEU A 431 -0.95 19.38 6.49
N LEU A 432 -2.14 18.86 6.26
CA LEU A 432 -2.38 17.66 5.46
C LEU A 432 -3.11 18.04 4.18
N SER A 433 -2.69 17.43 3.08
CA SER A 433 -3.34 17.60 1.78
C SER A 433 -4.70 16.90 1.72
N SER A 434 -5.61 17.39 0.87
CA SER A 434 -6.93 16.75 0.72
C SER A 434 -6.82 15.37 0.04
N PRO A 435 -7.34 14.29 0.63
CA PRO A 435 -7.44 13.01 -0.05
C PRO A 435 -8.45 13.07 -1.22
N PRO A 436 -8.34 12.18 -2.23
CA PRO A 436 -9.26 12.16 -3.38
C PRO A 436 -10.74 11.95 -3.02
N PHE A 437 -11.02 11.50 -1.79
CA PHE A 437 -12.37 11.40 -1.23
C PHE A 437 -12.40 12.17 0.08
N ARG A 438 -13.05 13.33 0.05
CA ARG A 438 -13.07 14.30 1.14
C ARG A 438 -14.13 13.89 2.16
N GLN A 439 -13.72 13.67 3.40
CA GLN A 439 -14.62 13.38 4.52
C GLN A 439 -14.41 14.44 5.60
N SER A 440 -15.50 14.95 6.19
CA SER A 440 -15.40 15.80 7.38
C SER A 440 -14.77 15.00 8.53
N LEU A 441 -13.79 15.60 9.23
CA LEU A 441 -13.19 14.99 10.41
C LEU A 441 -14.27 14.74 11.47
N ASP A 442 -14.32 13.52 11.99
CA ASP A 442 -15.22 13.13 13.08
C ASP A 442 -14.50 13.12 14.44
N TRP A 443 -15.25 12.84 15.50
CA TRP A 443 -14.72 12.83 16.87
C TRP A 443 -13.60 11.79 17.08
N GLU A 444 -13.61 10.65 16.37
CA GLU A 444 -12.56 9.64 16.45
C GLU A 444 -11.28 10.13 15.77
N ASP A 445 -11.42 10.77 14.61
CA ASP A 445 -10.31 11.44 13.91
C ASP A 445 -9.65 12.45 14.87
N TYR A 446 -10.46 13.27 15.55
CA TYR A 446 -9.97 14.25 16.51
C TYR A 446 -9.27 13.63 17.72
N ASP A 447 -9.74 12.52 18.28
CA ASP A 447 -9.09 11.92 19.45
C ASP A 447 -7.76 11.24 19.09
N LEU A 448 -7.74 10.50 17.98
CA LEU A 448 -6.55 9.83 17.47
C LEU A 448 -5.45 10.82 17.10
N LEU A 449 -5.79 11.84 16.31
CA LEU A 449 -4.84 12.87 15.88
C LEU A 449 -4.36 13.72 17.04
N ARG A 450 -5.19 13.97 18.07
CA ARG A 450 -4.77 14.70 19.28
C ARG A 450 -3.72 13.91 20.06
N THR A 451 -3.94 12.62 20.24
CA THR A 451 -3.00 11.75 20.96
C THR A 451 -1.69 11.59 20.18
N ALA A 452 -1.76 11.35 18.87
CA ALA A 452 -0.62 11.33 17.97
C ALA A 452 0.12 12.68 17.95
N GLY A 453 -0.61 13.80 17.93
CA GLY A 453 -0.10 15.17 18.00
C GLY A 453 0.79 15.42 19.20
N ARG A 454 0.34 15.01 20.40
CA ARG A 454 1.12 15.15 21.64
C ARG A 454 2.41 14.34 21.59
N GLN A 455 2.35 13.10 21.10
CA GLN A 455 3.54 12.25 20.97
C GLN A 455 4.55 12.80 19.97
N ALA A 456 4.09 13.24 18.79
CA ALA A 456 4.95 13.89 17.81
C ALA A 456 5.58 15.17 18.36
N ALA A 457 4.83 15.97 19.12
CA ALA A 457 5.34 17.16 19.78
C ALA A 457 6.42 16.83 20.81
N SER A 458 6.23 15.80 21.65
CA SER A 458 7.24 15.31 22.57
C SER A 458 8.51 14.86 21.85
N SER A 459 8.38 14.06 20.78
CA SER A 459 9.54 13.60 20.01
C SER A 459 10.29 14.74 19.31
N LEU A 460 9.59 15.75 18.78
CA LEU A 460 10.23 16.95 18.21
C LEU A 460 10.94 17.77 19.27
N SER A 461 10.30 17.99 20.42
CA SER A 461 10.89 18.74 21.53
C SER A 461 12.14 18.04 22.07
N GLU A 462 12.12 16.71 22.17
CA GLU A 462 13.29 15.92 22.57
C GLU A 462 14.42 16.05 21.54
N ALA A 463 14.13 15.90 20.24
CA ALA A 463 15.13 16.04 19.19
C ALA A 463 15.75 17.45 19.16
N HIS A 464 14.94 18.50 19.34
CA HIS A 464 15.44 19.88 19.45
C HIS A 464 16.31 20.07 20.70
N GLY A 465 15.91 19.50 21.85
CA GLY A 465 16.70 19.53 23.08
C GLY A 465 18.05 18.84 22.93
N GLN A 466 18.08 17.66 22.31
CA GLN A 466 19.33 16.94 22.01
C GLN A 466 20.23 17.75 21.07
N GLN A 467 19.67 18.36 20.02
CA GLN A 467 20.42 19.19 19.09
C GLN A 467 21.01 20.43 19.78
N ALA A 468 20.24 21.10 20.65
CA ALA A 468 20.70 22.24 21.42
C ALA A 468 21.83 21.86 22.39
N LEU A 469 21.71 20.72 23.08
CA LEU A 469 22.76 20.20 23.97
C LEU A 469 24.04 19.87 23.20
N MET A 470 23.93 19.20 22.05
CA MET A 470 25.08 18.92 21.18
C MET A 470 25.75 20.21 20.70
N ASN A 471 24.98 21.24 20.34
CA ASN A 471 25.51 22.53 19.94
C ASN A 471 26.23 23.24 21.10
N ALA A 472 25.65 23.21 22.31
CA ALA A 472 26.25 23.79 23.51
C ALA A 472 27.57 23.09 23.88
N GLN A 473 27.61 21.75 23.86
CA GLN A 473 28.83 20.97 24.11
C GLN A 473 29.93 21.30 23.10
N ARG A 474 29.58 21.43 21.80
CA ARG A 474 30.52 21.85 20.76
C ARG A 474 31.08 23.25 21.03
N PHE A 475 30.25 24.16 21.50
CA PHE A 475 30.65 25.52 21.84
C PHE A 475 31.54 25.55 23.10
N GLU A 476 31.22 24.75 24.12
CA GLU A 476 32.04 24.60 25.32
C GLU A 476 33.41 24.00 25.00
N ASP A 477 33.46 22.95 24.19
CA ASP A 477 34.71 22.35 23.71
C ASP A 477 35.55 23.35 22.91
N PHE A 478 34.90 24.18 22.08
CA PHE A 478 35.56 25.25 21.35
C PHE A 478 36.15 26.30 22.31
N ASN A 479 35.37 26.80 23.27
CA ASN A 479 35.81 27.79 24.24
C ASN A 479 36.94 27.27 25.13
N ARG A 480 36.85 26.00 25.58
CA ARG A 480 37.90 25.36 26.37
C ARG A 480 39.21 25.32 25.58
N ARG A 481 39.18 24.94 24.30
CA ARG A 481 40.36 24.96 23.41
C ARG A 481 40.89 26.38 23.21
N PHE A 482 40.02 27.35 23.04
CA PHE A 482 40.38 28.76 22.85
C PHE A 482 41.10 29.33 24.09
N ALA A 483 40.65 28.98 25.30
CA ALA A 483 41.30 29.42 26.54
C ALA A 483 42.75 28.93 26.67
N PHE A 484 43.03 27.67 26.32
CA PHE A 484 44.41 27.14 26.30
C PHE A 484 45.28 27.89 25.29
N ILE A 485 44.75 28.18 24.10
CA ILE A 485 45.45 28.93 23.06
C ILE A 485 45.77 30.35 23.54
N LEU A 486 44.82 31.04 24.19
CA LEU A 486 45.03 32.40 24.71
C LEU A 486 46.12 32.44 25.78
N HIS A 487 46.14 31.45 26.68
CA HIS A 487 47.19 31.31 27.69
C HIS A 487 48.57 31.17 27.05
N ASP A 488 48.69 30.32 26.03
CA ASP A 488 49.96 30.10 25.34
C ASP A 488 50.42 31.34 24.56
N ILE A 489 49.50 32.09 23.95
CA ILE A 489 49.80 33.39 23.34
C ILE A 489 50.33 34.36 24.39
N LYS A 490 49.69 34.47 25.56
CA LYS A 490 50.15 35.34 26.66
C LYS A 490 51.57 34.97 27.11
N ASN A 491 51.87 33.68 27.19
CA ASN A 491 53.21 33.21 27.54
C ASN A 491 54.26 33.60 26.50
N LEU A 492 53.96 33.46 25.21
CA LEU A 492 54.85 33.89 24.13
C LEU A 492 55.08 35.41 24.16
N VAL A 493 54.03 36.20 24.36
CA VAL A 493 54.12 37.66 24.49
C VAL A 493 55.01 38.05 25.68
N SER A 494 54.86 37.40 26.83
CA SER A 494 55.70 37.64 28.00
C SER A 494 57.18 37.32 27.73
N GLN A 495 57.46 36.16 27.12
CA GLN A 495 58.82 35.74 26.75
C GLN A 495 59.49 36.72 25.78
N LEU A 496 58.76 37.14 24.73
CA LEU A 496 59.26 38.11 23.75
C LEU A 496 59.45 39.50 24.36
N SER A 497 58.59 39.90 25.30
CA SER A 497 58.72 41.19 26.00
C SER A 497 59.97 41.23 26.89
N LEU A 498 60.27 40.15 27.62
CA LEU A 498 61.49 40.01 28.41
C LEU A 498 62.74 40.02 27.53
N LEU A 499 62.69 39.28 26.42
CA LEU A 499 63.78 39.25 25.44
C LEU A 499 64.06 40.65 24.88
N SER A 500 63.01 41.37 24.47
CA SER A 500 63.12 42.75 23.97
C SER A 500 63.75 43.69 25.00
N ARG A 501 63.34 43.61 26.28
CA ARG A 501 63.85 44.48 27.35
C ARG A 501 65.31 44.18 27.71
N ASN A 502 65.74 42.93 27.64
CA ASN A 502 67.13 42.54 27.94
C ASN A 502 68.07 42.80 26.77
N ALA A 503 67.56 42.79 25.54
CA ALA A 503 68.34 43.11 24.34
C ALA A 503 68.93 44.52 24.40
N GLU A 504 68.21 45.50 24.95
CA GLU A 504 68.69 46.88 25.13
C GLU A 504 69.98 46.98 25.97
N ARG A 505 70.21 46.05 26.90
CA ARG A 505 71.35 46.09 27.83
C ARG A 505 72.46 45.10 27.50
N HIS A 506 72.16 44.03 26.77
CA HIS A 506 73.09 42.91 26.57
C HIS A 506 73.30 42.53 25.09
N ALA A 507 72.87 43.36 24.14
CA ALA A 507 73.00 43.09 22.70
C ALA A 507 74.43 42.73 22.25
N ASP A 508 75.45 43.33 22.88
CA ASP A 508 76.86 43.10 22.52
C ASP A 508 77.47 41.83 23.16
N ASN A 509 76.75 41.17 24.08
CA ASN A 509 77.21 39.92 24.68
C ASN A 509 76.97 38.73 23.72
N PRO A 510 78.02 38.02 23.26
CA PRO A 510 77.88 36.91 22.31
C PRO A 510 77.03 35.74 22.84
N ASP A 511 77.08 35.45 24.15
CA ASP A 511 76.26 34.38 24.76
C ASP A 511 74.78 34.76 24.76
N PHE A 512 74.47 36.03 25.04
CA PHE A 512 73.11 36.56 24.97
C PHE A 512 72.55 36.54 23.53
N ARG A 513 73.36 36.87 22.53
CA ARG A 513 72.94 36.81 21.11
C ARG A 513 72.56 35.39 20.69
N ALA A 514 73.32 34.38 21.13
CA ALA A 514 73.01 32.98 20.85
C ALA A 514 71.67 32.57 21.47
N ASP A 515 71.45 32.91 22.75
CA ASP A 515 70.20 32.61 23.47
C ASP A 515 68.99 33.38 22.90
N MET A 516 69.19 34.62 22.47
CA MET A 516 68.17 35.43 21.81
C MET A 516 67.69 34.80 20.51
N VAL A 517 68.61 34.33 19.66
CA VAL A 517 68.27 33.65 18.40
C VAL A 517 67.54 32.33 18.67
N ALA A 518 67.97 31.57 19.69
CA ALA A 518 67.29 30.33 20.09
C ALA A 518 65.86 30.60 20.59
N THR A 519 65.68 31.62 21.43
CA THR A 519 64.37 32.04 21.96
C THR A 519 63.44 32.51 20.86
N LEU A 520 63.89 33.37 19.93
CA LEU A 520 63.10 33.81 18.79
C LEU A 520 62.65 32.63 17.91
N LYS A 521 63.56 31.71 17.56
CA LYS A 521 63.22 30.51 16.78
C LYS A 521 62.18 29.65 17.49
N SER A 522 62.32 29.46 18.80
CA SER A 522 61.38 28.70 19.62
C SER A 522 60.00 29.37 19.69
N SER A 523 59.95 30.69 19.91
CA SER A 523 58.70 31.45 19.95
C SER A 523 57.97 31.47 18.61
N VAL A 524 58.70 31.63 17.50
CA VAL A 524 58.13 31.55 16.13
C VAL A 524 57.61 30.15 15.84
N GLY A 525 58.34 29.10 16.23
CA GLY A 525 57.88 27.72 16.12
C GLY A 525 56.56 27.47 16.85
N LYS A 526 56.48 27.88 18.12
CA LYS A 526 55.25 27.77 18.92
C LYS A 526 54.09 28.59 18.36
N MET A 527 54.34 29.78 17.81
CA MET A 527 53.32 30.58 17.13
C MET A 527 52.75 29.86 15.90
N ASN A 528 53.60 29.23 15.08
CA ASN A 528 53.16 28.44 13.93
C ASN A 528 52.32 27.22 14.37
N ASP A 529 52.72 26.54 15.44
CA ASP A 529 51.94 25.42 16.00
C ASP A 529 50.56 25.86 16.52
N LEU A 530 50.48 27.03 17.16
CA LEU A 530 49.22 27.62 17.60
C LEU A 530 48.32 27.99 16.41
N LEU A 531 48.89 28.60 15.36
CA LEU A 531 48.15 28.93 14.13
C LEU A 531 47.57 27.69 13.46
N GLN A 532 48.29 26.57 13.42
CA GLN A 532 47.77 25.30 12.90
C GLN A 532 46.64 24.71 13.75
N ARG A 533 46.60 25.00 15.05
CA ARG A 533 45.54 24.55 15.98
C ARG A 533 44.27 25.42 15.91
N ILE A 534 44.41 26.70 15.58
CA ILE A 534 43.31 27.65 15.38
C ILE A 534 42.69 27.50 14.00
N ALA A 535 43.50 27.18 12.98
CA ALA A 535 43.00 26.89 11.64
C ALA A 535 41.87 25.85 11.76
N PRO A 536 40.65 26.16 11.29
CA PRO A 536 39.60 25.17 11.26
C PRO A 536 40.19 23.99 10.50
N LYS A 537 40.23 22.80 11.10
CA LYS A 537 40.31 21.59 10.31
C LYS A 537 39.05 21.63 9.45
N GLY A 538 39.18 22.20 8.25
CA GLY A 538 38.13 22.29 7.25
C GLY A 538 37.44 20.95 7.25
N GLY A 539 36.12 20.99 7.44
CA GLY A 539 35.30 19.86 7.82
C GLY A 539 35.75 18.59 7.11
N ALA A 540 35.76 17.49 7.87
CA ALA A 540 35.99 16.14 7.37
C ALA A 540 35.60 16.09 5.90
N ARG A 541 36.61 16.14 5.02
CA ARG A 541 36.42 15.97 3.59
C ARG A 541 35.69 14.64 3.54
N ILE A 542 34.39 14.67 3.26
CA ILE A 542 33.66 13.47 2.87
C ILE A 542 34.58 12.87 1.84
N ALA A 543 35.18 11.73 2.17
CA ALA A 543 36.07 11.05 1.27
C ALA A 543 35.24 10.90 0.00
N GLN A 544 35.59 11.64 -1.05
CA GLN A 544 35.04 11.37 -2.37
C GLN A 544 35.35 9.90 -2.59
N LEU A 545 34.31 9.07 -2.52
CA LEU A 545 34.39 7.66 -2.84
C LEU A 545 34.86 7.60 -4.29
N ARG A 546 36.17 7.49 -4.48
CA ARG A 546 36.72 7.15 -5.78
C ARG A 546 36.42 5.68 -5.99
N PRO A 547 35.83 5.29 -7.13
CA PRO A 547 35.71 3.89 -7.47
C PRO A 547 37.10 3.26 -7.41
N ILE A 548 37.29 2.34 -6.46
CA ILE A 548 38.44 1.45 -6.48
C ILE A 548 38.05 0.35 -7.47
N GLU A 549 38.76 0.28 -8.60
CA GLU A 549 38.68 -0.89 -9.45
C GLU A 549 39.14 -2.11 -8.63
N LEU A 550 38.22 -3.05 -8.43
CA LEU A 550 38.52 -4.33 -7.82
C LEU A 550 39.57 -5.04 -8.69
N ARG A 551 40.78 -5.24 -8.14
CA ARG A 551 41.77 -6.13 -8.76
C ARG A 551 41.12 -7.50 -8.97
N PRO A 552 41.19 -8.09 -10.19
CA PRO A 552 40.66 -9.42 -10.41
C PRO A 552 41.57 -10.45 -9.75
N SER A 553 41.28 -10.80 -8.49
CA SER A 553 41.90 -11.92 -7.80
C SER A 553 41.07 -13.19 -8.01
N CYS A 554 41.21 -13.82 -9.18
CA CYS A 554 41.21 -15.29 -9.31
C CYS A 554 41.62 -15.70 -10.74
N PRO A 555 42.75 -16.40 -10.95
CA PRO A 555 43.06 -16.96 -12.25
C PRO A 555 42.14 -18.16 -12.53
N ARG A 556 41.41 -18.08 -13.64
CA ARG A 556 40.73 -19.23 -14.25
C ARG A 556 41.77 -20.33 -14.51
N ARG A 557 41.67 -21.46 -13.81
CA ARG A 557 42.32 -22.71 -14.24
C ARG A 557 41.61 -23.20 -15.51
N SER A 558 42.31 -23.14 -16.63
CA SER A 558 42.00 -23.91 -17.83
C SER A 558 42.32 -25.39 -17.60
N PRO A 559 41.56 -26.33 -18.19
CA PRO A 559 41.80 -27.75 -18.06
C PRO A 559 42.82 -28.20 -19.11
N THR A 560 43.96 -28.73 -18.69
CA THR A 560 44.85 -29.44 -19.61
C THR A 560 45.45 -30.67 -18.94
N SER A 561 44.98 -31.82 -19.45
CA SER A 561 45.73 -33.03 -19.80
C SER A 561 46.62 -33.70 -18.76
N ALA A 562 46.22 -34.96 -18.48
CA ALA A 562 47.01 -36.06 -17.95
C ALA A 562 48.36 -36.27 -18.67
N VAL A 563 49.33 -36.80 -17.92
CA VAL A 563 50.39 -37.80 -18.25
C VAL A 563 51.29 -37.83 -17.00
N VAL A 564 51.15 -38.83 -16.11
CA VAL A 564 51.97 -40.07 -16.01
C VAL A 564 53.47 -39.79 -15.86
N THR A 565 54.00 -40.00 -14.65
CA THR A 565 55.03 -41.02 -14.36
C THR A 565 55.32 -41.03 -12.85
N THR A 566 54.92 -42.12 -12.19
CA THR A 566 55.46 -42.58 -10.92
C THR A 566 56.63 -43.52 -11.20
N SER A 567 57.78 -43.30 -10.56
CA SER A 567 58.81 -44.31 -10.35
C SER A 567 59.37 -44.17 -8.94
N ASN A 568 58.70 -44.86 -8.01
CA ASN A 568 59.16 -45.58 -6.82
C ASN A 568 58.11 -45.54 -5.71
#